data_AF-A0A2R6PRI3-F1
#
_entry.id   AF-A0A2R6PRI3-F1
#
_cell.length_a   1.000
_cell.length_b   1.000
_cell.length_c   1.000
_cell.angle_alpha   90.00
_cell.angle_beta   90.00
_cell.angle_gamma   90.00
#
_symmetry.space_group_name_H-M   'P 1'
#
loop_
_entity.id
_entity.type
_entity.pdbx_description
1 polymer ?
#
loop_
_entity_poly.entity_id
_entity_poly.type
_entity_poly.pdbx_seq_one_letter_code
_entity_poly.pdbx_strand_id
1 'polypeptide(L)'
;MLVLEKLADTKTVPQGGYPQAERCRLSVGHPQALTTDPDIVAALSITGNFGFQPCSHGDFLGAILGTGIAREKLGDIILQGEKGAHVLIVPELADFVTSALDKVGNVLVTCKKIPLLALEYEPPRTKAFKTVEASLRVDAIASAGFKISRTKLADLISSGDVRVNWTTVTKSNTTIKTGDIISVSGKGRLKIGEINSTKKGKFAVELIRYL
;
A
#
# COMPACT_ATOMS: atom_id res chain seq x y z
N MET A 1 7.82 -6.57 11.10
CA MET A 1 7.12 -6.96 12.34
C MET A 1 7.83 -8.11 13.06
N LEU A 2 8.16 -9.20 12.38
CA LEU A 2 8.88 -10.40 12.88
C LEU A 2 10.16 -10.21 13.73
N VAL A 3 10.81 -9.04 13.68
CA VAL A 3 12.01 -8.75 14.48
C VAL A 3 11.64 -8.21 15.86
N LEU A 4 10.59 -7.38 15.94
CA LEU A 4 10.16 -6.74 17.19
C LEU A 4 9.30 -7.67 18.05
N GLU A 5 8.60 -8.62 17.44
CA GLU A 5 7.86 -9.68 18.15
C GLU A 5 8.76 -10.59 19.00
N LYS A 6 10.08 -10.55 18.78
CA LYS A 6 11.06 -11.34 19.55
C LYS A 6 11.38 -10.73 20.92
N LEU A 7 10.93 -9.51 21.20
CA LEU A 7 11.17 -8.82 22.47
C LEU A 7 9.96 -9.04 23.39
N ALA A 8 10.16 -9.82 24.46
CA ALA A 8 9.08 -10.27 25.35
C ALA A 8 8.28 -9.12 26.01
N ASP A 9 8.95 -8.01 26.31
CA ASP A 9 8.36 -6.89 27.06
C ASP A 9 7.92 -5.72 26.18
N THR A 10 7.79 -5.94 24.87
CA THR A 10 7.49 -4.87 23.91
C THR A 10 6.24 -5.18 23.10
N LYS A 11 5.24 -4.30 23.20
CA LYS A 11 4.05 -4.31 22.33
C LYS A 11 4.27 -3.31 21.20
N THR A 12 3.92 -3.72 19.98
CA THR A 12 3.95 -2.86 18.80
C THR A 12 2.59 -2.79 18.15
N VAL A 13 2.09 -1.58 17.89
CA VAL A 13 0.79 -1.36 17.24
C VAL A 13 0.99 -0.47 16.01
N PRO A 14 0.83 -1.01 14.78
CA PRO A 14 0.86 -0.20 13.57
C PRO A 14 -0.51 0.42 13.31
N GLN A 15 -0.56 1.73 13.07
CA GLN A 15 -1.80 2.44 12.73
C GLN A 15 -1.57 3.39 11.56
N GLY A 16 -2.41 3.29 10.53
CA GLY A 16 -2.40 4.17 9.35
C GLY A 16 -3.73 4.88 9.09
N GLY A 17 -4.69 4.78 10.01
CA GLY A 17 -6.00 5.44 9.91
C GLY A 17 -7.09 4.60 9.23
N TYR A 18 -6.74 3.60 8.42
CA TYR A 18 -7.68 2.67 7.80
C TYR A 18 -7.03 1.29 7.57
N PRO A 19 -7.82 0.21 7.37
CA PRO A 19 -7.30 -1.18 7.33
C PRO A 19 -6.28 -1.48 6.23
N GLN A 20 -6.24 -0.69 5.15
CA GLN A 20 -5.39 -0.93 3.98
C GLN A 20 -4.28 0.13 3.84
N ALA A 21 -3.99 0.87 4.90
CA ALA A 21 -2.94 1.87 4.89
C ALA A 21 -1.58 1.27 4.53
N GLU A 22 -0.90 1.89 3.57
CA GLU A 22 0.47 1.57 3.21
C GLU A 22 1.46 2.28 4.13
N ARG A 23 1.15 3.53 4.51
CA ARG A 23 1.95 4.33 5.45
C ARG A 23 1.33 4.29 6.84
N CYS A 24 2.00 3.58 7.75
CA CYS A 24 1.59 3.47 9.15
C CYS A 24 2.62 4.11 10.08
N ARG A 25 2.13 4.69 11.18
CA ARG A 25 2.94 4.98 12.36
C ARG A 25 2.98 3.74 13.23
N LEU A 26 4.13 3.51 13.87
CA LEU A 26 4.33 2.39 14.78
C LEU A 26 4.42 2.92 16.21
N SER A 27 3.48 2.52 17.05
CA SER A 27 3.56 2.72 18.50
C SER A 27 4.33 1.55 19.11
N VAL A 28 5.35 1.84 19.93
CA VAL A 28 6.22 0.86 20.57
C VAL A 28 6.31 1.18 22.05
N GLY A 29 6.12 0.19 22.91
CA GLY A 29 6.25 0.38 24.35
C GLY A 29 5.78 -0.84 25.15
N HIS A 30 5.76 -0.70 26.47
CA HIS A 30 5.41 -1.81 27.35
C HIS A 30 3.91 -2.18 27.20
N PRO A 31 3.54 -3.48 27.15
CA PRO A 31 2.16 -3.91 26.96
C PRO A 31 1.16 -3.30 27.96
N GLN A 32 1.60 -3.05 29.19
CA GLN A 32 0.76 -2.46 30.25
C GLN A 32 0.52 -0.95 30.07
N ALA A 33 1.37 -0.25 29.30
CA ALA A 33 1.22 1.18 28.99
C ALA A 33 0.48 1.40 27.66
N LEU A 34 0.57 0.45 26.73
CA LEU A 34 -0.08 0.46 25.41
C LEU A 34 -1.44 -0.24 25.45
N THR A 35 -2.32 0.21 26.34
CA THR A 35 -3.67 -0.34 26.52
C THR A 35 -4.71 0.30 25.60
N THR A 36 -4.51 1.56 25.23
CA THR A 36 -5.43 2.34 24.39
C THR A 36 -4.84 2.47 22.98
N ASP A 37 -5.70 2.42 21.96
CA ASP A 37 -5.29 2.71 20.59
C ASP A 37 -4.99 4.22 20.51
N PRO A 38 -3.72 4.64 20.40
CA PRO A 38 -3.38 6.04 20.54
C PRO A 38 -3.85 6.81 19.29
N ASP A 39 -4.39 8.02 19.50
CA ASP A 39 -4.81 8.90 18.41
C ASP A 39 -3.58 9.50 17.72
N ILE A 40 -2.96 8.71 16.85
CA ILE A 40 -1.70 9.05 16.19
C ILE A 40 -1.88 9.38 14.71
N VAL A 41 -3.09 9.30 14.16
CA VAL A 41 -3.38 9.63 12.77
C VAL A 41 -4.67 10.43 12.67
N ALA A 42 -4.62 11.58 12.02
CA ALA A 42 -5.79 12.37 11.64
C ALA A 42 -6.08 12.23 10.14
N ALA A 43 -7.36 12.33 9.78
CA ALA A 43 -7.79 12.41 8.39
C ALA A 43 -8.28 13.82 8.04
N LEU A 44 -7.89 14.27 6.85
CA LEU A 44 -8.33 15.51 6.23
C LEU A 44 -9.05 15.19 4.92
N SER A 45 -10.13 15.91 4.65
CA SER A 45 -10.81 15.94 3.36
C SER A 45 -10.46 17.23 2.65
N ILE A 46 -9.88 17.11 1.45
CA ILE A 46 -9.54 18.21 0.57
C ILE A 46 -10.53 18.17 -0.58
N THR A 47 -11.42 19.15 -0.66
CA THR A 47 -12.46 19.24 -1.68
C THR A 47 -12.25 20.44 -2.58
N GLY A 48 -12.51 20.25 -3.87
CA GLY A 48 -12.35 21.28 -4.89
C GLY A 48 -13.05 20.86 -6.19
N ASN A 49 -13.10 21.76 -7.16
CA ASN A 49 -13.70 21.45 -8.46
C ASN A 49 -12.64 20.86 -9.41
N PHE A 50 -12.43 19.54 -9.36
CA PHE A 50 -11.45 18.84 -10.20
C PHE A 50 -12.04 18.26 -11.49
N GLY A 51 -13.32 18.53 -11.81
CA GLY A 51 -13.96 18.02 -13.03
C GLY A 51 -13.35 18.57 -14.32
N PHE A 52 -12.83 19.80 -14.29
CA PHE A 52 -12.19 20.44 -15.45
C PHE A 52 -10.67 20.30 -15.48
N GLN A 53 -10.05 20.14 -14.30
CA GLN A 53 -8.62 19.95 -14.16
C GLN A 53 -8.38 18.79 -13.18
N PRO A 54 -8.22 17.56 -13.67
CA PRO A 54 -7.95 16.42 -12.82
C PRO A 54 -6.57 16.58 -12.18
N CYS A 55 -6.50 16.39 -10.86
CA CYS A 55 -5.25 16.37 -10.12
C CYS A 55 -4.83 14.94 -9.81
N SER A 56 -3.55 14.66 -10.01
CA SER A 56 -2.92 13.40 -9.66
C SER A 56 -2.55 13.37 -8.17
N HIS A 57 -2.21 12.18 -7.68
CA HIS A 57 -1.62 12.03 -6.33
C HIS A 57 -0.39 12.94 -6.14
N GLY A 58 0.42 13.13 -7.19
CA GLY A 58 1.61 13.99 -7.14
C GLY A 58 1.27 15.45 -6.86
N ASP A 59 0.14 15.94 -7.35
CA ASP A 59 -0.29 17.33 -7.20
C ASP A 59 -0.74 17.61 -5.76
N PHE A 60 -1.54 16.72 -5.16
CA PHE A 60 -1.93 16.83 -3.74
C PHE A 60 -0.70 16.74 -2.83
N LEU A 61 0.20 15.79 -3.12
CA LEU A 61 1.45 15.67 -2.38
C LEU A 61 2.28 16.95 -2.49
N GLY A 62 2.46 17.48 -3.69
CA GLY A 62 3.23 18.70 -3.93
C GLY A 62 2.64 19.91 -3.21
N ALA A 63 1.31 20.07 -3.25
CA ALA A 63 0.62 21.17 -2.58
C ALA A 63 0.80 21.12 -1.05
N ILE A 64 0.66 19.93 -0.45
CA ILE A 64 0.83 19.77 1.00
C ILE A 64 2.29 19.97 1.41
N LEU A 65 3.25 19.43 0.67
CA LEU A 65 4.68 19.67 0.95
C LEU A 65 5.03 21.15 0.77
N GLY A 66 4.36 21.85 -0.15
CA GLY A 66 4.50 23.30 -0.36
C GLY A 66 4.11 24.15 0.85
N THR A 67 3.29 23.63 1.77
CA THR A 67 2.98 24.28 3.05
C THR A 67 4.15 24.24 4.06
N GLY A 68 5.24 23.53 3.75
CA GLY A 68 6.42 23.37 4.62
C GLY A 68 6.41 22.10 5.47
N ILE A 69 5.47 21.18 5.23
CA ILE A 69 5.37 19.92 5.99
C ILE A 69 6.35 18.89 5.45
N ALA A 70 7.06 18.22 6.37
CA ALA A 70 7.94 17.12 6.03
C ALA A 70 7.15 15.87 5.57
N ARG A 71 7.65 15.20 4.53
CA ARG A 71 6.99 14.01 3.94
C ARG A 71 6.78 12.88 4.96
N GLU A 72 7.65 12.71 5.95
CA GLU A 72 7.46 11.70 6.99
C GLU A 72 6.22 11.94 7.87
N LYS A 73 5.70 13.16 7.94
CA LYS A 73 4.49 13.50 8.69
C LYS A 73 3.21 13.24 7.91
N LEU A 74 3.32 12.97 6.61
CA LEU A 74 2.21 12.65 5.73
C LEU A 74 2.04 11.13 5.58
N GLY A 75 0.80 10.67 5.70
CA GLY A 75 0.37 9.32 5.42
C GLY A 75 -0.07 9.15 3.96
N ASP A 76 -1.05 8.29 3.74
CA ASP A 76 -1.58 8.01 2.42
C ASP A 76 -2.47 9.15 1.90
N ILE A 77 -2.51 9.31 0.58
CA ILE A 77 -3.40 10.23 -0.14
C ILE A 77 -4.34 9.39 -0.98
N ILE A 78 -5.63 9.45 -0.65
CA ILE A 78 -6.69 8.66 -1.26
C ILE A 78 -7.51 9.58 -2.16
N LEU A 79 -7.32 9.44 -3.48
CA LEU A 79 -8.03 10.25 -4.46
C LEU A 79 -9.53 9.90 -4.47
N GLN A 80 -10.38 10.93 -4.51
CA GLN A 80 -11.84 10.86 -4.58
C GLN A 80 -12.36 11.21 -5.98
N GLY A 81 -11.55 10.93 -7.02
CA GLY A 81 -11.83 11.34 -8.39
C GLY A 81 -11.98 12.86 -8.51
N GLU A 82 -13.12 13.32 -9.03
CA GLU A 82 -13.39 14.74 -9.26
C GLU A 82 -13.69 15.54 -7.97
N LYS A 83 -13.99 14.86 -6.85
CA LYS A 83 -14.32 15.51 -5.57
C LYS A 83 -13.09 16.03 -4.83
N GLY A 84 -11.91 15.49 -5.10
CA GLY A 84 -10.65 15.85 -4.45
C GLY A 84 -9.92 14.64 -3.86
N ALA A 85 -9.47 14.74 -2.60
CA ALA A 85 -8.71 13.68 -1.95
C ALA A 85 -8.93 13.64 -0.43
N HIS A 86 -8.78 12.46 0.15
CA HIS A 86 -8.59 12.27 1.59
C HIS A 86 -7.13 12.06 1.90
N VAL A 87 -6.65 12.64 2.99
CA VAL A 87 -5.23 12.63 3.35
C VAL A 87 -5.07 12.28 4.82
N LEU A 88 -4.14 11.37 5.08
CA LEU A 88 -3.76 10.98 6.43
C LEU A 88 -2.54 11.81 6.86
N ILE A 89 -2.54 12.31 8.09
CA ILE A 89 -1.47 13.15 8.61
C ILE A 89 -1.29 12.95 10.13
N VAL A 90 -0.13 13.36 10.65
CA VAL A 90 0.06 13.49 12.10
C VAL A 90 -0.96 14.49 12.68
N PRO A 91 -1.68 14.14 13.76
CA PRO A 91 -2.75 14.98 14.33
C PRO A 91 -2.34 16.41 14.66
N GLU A 92 -1.11 16.61 15.14
CA GLU A 92 -0.53 17.92 15.49
C GLU A 92 -0.50 18.90 14.31
N LEU A 93 -0.51 18.41 13.06
CA LEU A 93 -0.45 19.24 11.84
C LEU A 93 -1.81 19.40 11.15
N ALA A 94 -2.86 18.73 11.65
CA ALA A 94 -4.17 18.73 10.99
C ALA A 94 -4.77 20.14 10.88
N ASP A 95 -4.72 20.92 11.95
CA ASP A 95 -5.29 22.28 11.99
C ASP A 95 -4.46 23.26 11.15
N PHE A 96 -3.13 23.06 11.13
CA PHE A 96 -2.24 23.83 10.28
C PHE A 96 -2.54 23.60 8.80
N VAL A 97 -2.60 22.35 8.33
CA VAL A 97 -2.93 22.04 6.93
C VAL A 97 -4.31 22.55 6.56
N THR A 98 -5.28 22.37 7.45
CA THR A 98 -6.66 22.85 7.25
C THR A 98 -6.69 24.35 6.97
N SER A 99 -5.80 25.11 7.61
CA SER A 99 -5.73 26.58 7.47
C SER A 99 -4.81 27.05 6.34
N ALA A 100 -3.73 26.30 6.06
CA ALA A 100 -2.68 26.71 5.12
C ALA A 100 -2.92 26.22 3.69
N LEU A 101 -3.66 25.13 3.49
CA LEU A 101 -3.89 24.55 2.17
C LEU A 101 -5.14 25.15 1.51
N ASP A 102 -4.92 26.13 0.63
CA ASP A 102 -5.97 26.84 -0.10
C ASP A 102 -6.07 26.42 -1.58
N LYS A 103 -5.02 25.80 -2.12
CA LYS A 103 -4.90 25.47 -3.55
C LYS A 103 -4.17 24.15 -3.78
N VAL A 104 -4.65 23.37 -4.74
CA VAL A 104 -3.95 22.19 -5.28
C VAL A 104 -3.80 22.39 -6.79
N GLY A 105 -2.55 22.49 -7.26
CA GLY A 105 -2.26 22.88 -8.65
C GLY A 105 -2.84 24.27 -8.96
N ASN A 106 -3.84 24.31 -9.84
CA ASN A 106 -4.58 25.55 -10.18
C ASN A 106 -5.98 25.64 -9.56
N VAL A 107 -6.42 24.62 -8.81
CA VAL A 107 -7.77 24.54 -8.26
C VAL A 107 -7.77 25.04 -6.82
N LEU A 108 -8.67 25.97 -6.49
CA LEU A 108 -8.92 26.36 -5.10
C LEU A 108 -9.61 25.21 -4.36
N VAL A 109 -9.13 24.92 -3.15
CA VAL A 109 -9.62 23.81 -2.34
C VAL A 109 -10.07 24.28 -0.97
N THR A 110 -10.96 23.51 -0.36
CA THR A 110 -11.28 23.59 1.06
C THR A 110 -10.76 22.33 1.74
N CYS A 111 -9.92 22.51 2.75
CA CYS A 111 -9.47 21.42 3.60
C CYS A 111 -10.32 21.39 4.88
N LYS A 112 -10.73 20.20 5.34
CA LYS A 112 -11.46 20.01 6.60
C LYS A 112 -11.02 18.73 7.28
N LYS A 113 -10.96 18.73 8.62
CA LYS A 113 -10.78 17.50 9.40
C LYS A 113 -12.03 16.63 9.30
N ILE A 114 -11.84 15.33 9.09
CA ILE A 114 -12.91 14.33 9.07
C ILE A 114 -12.60 13.18 10.03
N PRO A 115 -13.62 12.49 10.58
CA PRO A 115 -13.40 11.25 11.33
C PRO A 115 -12.75 10.18 10.44
N LEU A 116 -11.87 9.35 11.00
CA LEU A 116 -11.26 8.21 10.28
C LEU A 116 -12.32 7.27 9.69
N LEU A 117 -13.47 7.11 10.37
CA LEU A 117 -14.58 6.29 9.88
C LEU A 117 -15.27 6.87 8.63
N ALA A 118 -15.08 8.17 8.35
CA ALA A 118 -15.61 8.82 7.15
C ALA A 118 -14.65 8.75 5.96
N LEU A 119 -13.50 8.06 6.10
CA LEU A 119 -12.59 7.82 4.99
C LEU A 119 -13.27 6.95 3.94
N GLU A 120 -13.65 7.57 2.84
CA GLU A 120 -13.96 6.86 1.61
C GLU A 120 -12.65 6.36 1.00
N TYR A 121 -12.48 5.05 0.90
CA TYR A 121 -11.37 4.43 0.17
C TYR A 121 -11.92 3.31 -0.70
N GLU A 122 -11.55 3.30 -1.98
CA GLU A 122 -11.77 2.11 -2.79
C GLU A 122 -10.74 1.06 -2.36
N PRO A 123 -11.16 -0.16 -2.03
CA PRO A 123 -10.23 -1.27 -1.94
C PRO A 123 -9.43 -1.33 -3.23
N PRO A 124 -8.12 -1.60 -3.20
CA PRO A 124 -7.33 -1.72 -4.41
C PRO A 124 -8.07 -2.64 -5.37
N ARG A 125 -8.23 -2.21 -6.62
CA ARG A 125 -8.92 -3.03 -7.63
C ARG A 125 -8.12 -4.30 -7.77
N THR A 126 -8.64 -5.40 -7.23
CA THR A 126 -7.97 -6.68 -7.33
C THR A 126 -8.62 -7.49 -8.44
N LYS A 127 -7.78 -8.15 -9.22
CA LYS A 127 -8.22 -9.16 -10.18
C LYS A 127 -7.74 -10.51 -9.70
N ALA A 128 -8.67 -11.32 -9.21
CA ALA A 128 -8.44 -12.71 -8.87
C ALA A 128 -8.55 -13.57 -10.14
N PHE A 129 -7.62 -14.51 -10.32
CA PHE A 129 -7.68 -15.53 -11.36
C PHE A 129 -6.89 -16.75 -10.93
N LYS A 130 -7.16 -17.89 -11.58
CA LYS A 130 -6.48 -19.16 -11.30
C LYS A 130 -5.54 -19.50 -12.44
N THR A 131 -4.35 -20.01 -12.10
CA THR A 131 -3.41 -20.61 -13.05
C THR A 131 -3.05 -22.02 -12.60
N VAL A 132 -2.57 -22.85 -13.53
CA VAL A 132 -2.05 -24.19 -13.23
C VAL A 132 -0.59 -24.24 -13.62
N GLU A 133 0.30 -24.22 -12.62
CA GLU A 133 1.74 -24.27 -12.83
C GLU A 133 2.31 -25.65 -12.50
N ALA A 134 3.38 -26.04 -13.20
CA ALA A 134 4.09 -27.28 -12.92
C ALA A 134 4.91 -27.24 -11.61
N SER A 135 5.22 -26.03 -11.10
CA SER A 135 6.03 -25.83 -9.90
C SER A 135 5.68 -24.51 -9.22
N LEU A 136 5.83 -24.44 -7.90
CA LEU A 136 5.63 -23.24 -7.09
C LEU A 136 6.83 -22.29 -7.11
N ARG A 137 7.50 -22.16 -8.26
CA ARG A 137 8.66 -21.26 -8.40
C ARG A 137 8.19 -19.84 -8.69
N VAL A 138 8.92 -18.86 -8.16
CA VAL A 138 8.64 -17.43 -8.39
C VAL A 138 8.60 -17.09 -9.88
N ASP A 139 9.49 -17.69 -10.69
CA ASP A 139 9.54 -17.45 -12.12
C ASP A 139 8.30 -17.96 -12.88
N ALA A 140 7.83 -19.16 -12.54
CA ALA A 140 6.62 -19.74 -13.10
C ALA A 140 5.39 -18.90 -12.74
N ILE A 141 5.26 -18.58 -11.46
CA ILE A 141 4.04 -17.97 -10.92
C ILE A 141 3.95 -16.48 -11.27
N ALA A 142 5.04 -15.73 -11.15
CA ALA A 142 5.04 -14.31 -11.51
C ALA A 142 4.93 -14.11 -13.03
N SER A 143 5.44 -15.03 -13.86
CA SER A 143 5.25 -15.00 -15.31
C SER A 143 3.76 -15.10 -15.66
N ALA A 144 3.05 -16.07 -15.07
CA ALA A 144 1.60 -16.23 -15.23
C ALA A 144 0.81 -15.03 -14.65
N GLY A 145 1.23 -14.54 -13.48
CA GLY A 145 0.56 -13.47 -12.76
C GLY A 145 0.63 -12.09 -13.44
N PHE A 146 1.83 -11.74 -13.93
CA PHE A 146 2.08 -10.44 -14.57
C PHE A 146 1.93 -10.47 -16.09
N LYS A 147 1.70 -11.66 -16.68
CA LYS A 147 1.63 -11.89 -18.13
C LYS A 147 2.90 -11.44 -18.86
N ILE A 148 4.05 -11.86 -18.36
CA ILE A 148 5.36 -11.60 -18.96
C ILE A 148 6.09 -12.92 -19.21
N SER A 149 6.96 -12.98 -20.22
CA SER A 149 7.73 -14.18 -20.51
C SER A 149 8.67 -14.53 -19.35
N ARG A 150 8.96 -15.82 -19.17
CA ARG A 150 9.90 -16.28 -18.14
C ARG A 150 11.31 -15.72 -18.33
N THR A 151 11.76 -15.55 -19.58
CA THR A 151 13.05 -14.92 -19.89
C THR A 151 13.10 -13.48 -19.38
N LYS A 152 12.08 -12.67 -19.72
CA LYS A 152 12.01 -11.28 -19.25
C LYS A 152 11.93 -11.17 -17.73
N LEU A 153 11.25 -12.12 -17.09
CA LEU A 153 11.19 -12.16 -15.64
C LEU A 153 12.53 -12.57 -15.01
N ALA A 154 13.28 -13.49 -15.63
CA ALA A 154 14.62 -13.85 -15.16
C ALA A 154 15.58 -12.66 -15.20
N ASP A 155 15.48 -11.81 -16.23
CA ASP A 155 16.23 -10.56 -16.31
C ASP A 155 15.85 -9.61 -15.16
N LEU A 156 14.55 -9.44 -14.89
CA LEU A 156 14.06 -8.60 -13.78
C LEU A 156 14.46 -9.14 -12.40
N ILE A 157 14.53 -10.46 -12.23
CA ILE A 157 15.03 -11.07 -10.99
C ILE A 157 16.53 -10.77 -10.84
N SER A 158 17.28 -10.86 -11.92
CA SER A 158 18.73 -10.60 -11.93
C SER A 158 19.04 -9.11 -11.70
N SER A 159 18.18 -8.20 -12.17
CA SER A 159 18.29 -6.75 -11.93
C SER A 159 17.83 -6.33 -10.53
N GLY A 160 17.26 -7.24 -9.72
CA GLY A 160 16.75 -6.93 -8.39
C GLY A 160 15.38 -6.24 -8.38
N ASP A 161 14.66 -6.26 -9.50
CA ASP A 161 13.34 -5.65 -9.67
C ASP A 161 12.18 -6.51 -9.18
N VAL A 162 12.47 -7.72 -8.70
CA VAL A 162 11.48 -8.64 -8.14
C VAL A 162 11.69 -8.83 -6.65
N ARG A 163 10.63 -8.62 -5.88
CA ARG A 163 10.61 -8.82 -4.43
C ARG A 163 9.54 -9.82 -4.05
N VAL A 164 9.85 -10.69 -3.09
CA VAL A 164 8.89 -11.55 -2.40
C VAL A 164 8.86 -11.11 -0.95
N ASN A 165 7.68 -10.79 -0.44
CA ASN A 165 7.49 -10.26 0.92
C ASN A 165 8.50 -9.14 1.22
N TRP A 166 8.53 -8.12 0.35
CA TRP A 166 9.41 -6.94 0.46
C TRP A 166 10.92 -7.22 0.41
N THR A 167 11.33 -8.48 0.22
CA THR A 167 12.73 -8.89 0.12
C THR A 167 13.11 -9.15 -1.32
N THR A 168 14.19 -8.53 -1.80
CA THR A 168 14.69 -8.75 -3.16
C THR A 168 15.09 -10.21 -3.35
N VAL A 169 14.58 -10.84 -4.42
CA VAL A 169 14.89 -12.22 -4.77
C VAL A 169 15.90 -12.24 -5.90
N THR A 170 16.99 -12.98 -5.70
CA THR A 170 18.06 -13.16 -6.70
C THR A 170 17.96 -14.51 -7.43
N LYS A 171 17.21 -15.47 -6.89
CA LYS A 171 17.07 -16.82 -7.45
C LYS A 171 15.67 -17.05 -8.04
N SER A 172 15.61 -17.37 -9.32
CA SER A 172 14.36 -17.65 -10.05
C SER A 172 13.61 -18.91 -9.59
N ASN A 173 14.30 -19.84 -8.93
CA ASN A 173 13.72 -21.06 -8.39
C ASN A 173 13.18 -20.92 -6.96
N THR A 174 13.14 -19.71 -6.40
CA THR A 174 12.61 -19.46 -5.06
C THR A 174 11.16 -19.96 -4.98
N THR A 175 10.88 -20.82 -4.01
CA THR A 175 9.56 -21.40 -3.82
C THR A 175 8.63 -20.40 -3.12
N ILE A 176 7.43 -20.23 -3.66
CA ILE A 176 6.39 -19.38 -3.10
C ILE A 176 5.38 -20.18 -2.26
N LYS A 177 4.74 -19.52 -1.30
CA LYS A 177 3.73 -20.08 -0.42
C LYS A 177 2.44 -19.26 -0.49
N THR A 178 1.35 -19.87 -0.06
CA THR A 178 0.08 -19.15 0.15
C THR A 178 0.30 -17.98 1.11
N GLY A 179 -0.24 -16.82 0.74
CA GLY A 179 -0.09 -15.56 1.47
C GLY A 179 1.08 -14.69 1.02
N ASP A 180 2.04 -15.22 0.25
CA ASP A 180 3.19 -14.44 -0.22
C ASP A 180 2.74 -13.30 -1.15
N ILE A 181 3.49 -12.19 -1.11
CA ILE A 181 3.30 -11.06 -2.02
C ILE A 181 4.53 -10.92 -2.91
N ILE A 182 4.32 -11.07 -4.22
CA ILE A 182 5.31 -10.81 -5.25
C ILE A 182 5.11 -9.39 -5.76
N SER A 183 6.17 -8.58 -5.72
CA SER A 183 6.17 -7.22 -6.27
C SER A 183 7.18 -7.14 -7.40
N VAL A 184 6.79 -6.55 -8.52
CA VAL A 184 7.67 -6.34 -9.68
C VAL A 184 7.66 -4.85 -10.01
N SER A 185 8.85 -4.24 -10.05
CA SER A 185 9.04 -2.82 -10.39
C SER A 185 8.27 -2.46 -11.68
N GLY A 186 7.41 -1.44 -11.61
CA GLY A 186 6.60 -0.98 -12.75
C GLY A 186 5.49 -1.93 -13.24
N LYS A 187 5.24 -3.04 -12.55
CA LYS A 187 4.17 -4.02 -12.90
C LYS A 187 3.15 -4.25 -11.80
N GLY A 188 3.42 -3.79 -10.59
CA GLY A 188 2.51 -3.85 -9.45
C GLY A 188 2.79 -5.04 -8.53
N ARG A 189 1.76 -5.43 -7.77
CA ARG A 189 1.83 -6.49 -6.75
C ARG A 189 0.90 -7.65 -7.11
N LEU A 190 1.30 -8.85 -6.69
CA LEU A 190 0.58 -10.10 -6.88
C LEU A 190 0.61 -10.88 -5.56
N LYS A 191 -0.56 -11.08 -4.95
CA LYS A 191 -0.71 -11.92 -3.76
C LYS A 191 -1.06 -13.34 -4.16
N ILE A 192 -0.40 -14.30 -3.53
CA ILE A 192 -0.63 -15.73 -3.71
C ILE A 192 -1.77 -16.15 -2.80
N GLY A 193 -2.86 -16.60 -3.40
CA GLY A 193 -4.01 -17.17 -2.71
C GLY A 193 -3.81 -18.65 -2.39
N GLU A 194 -4.90 -19.42 -2.46
CA GLU A 194 -4.85 -20.85 -2.22
C GLU A 194 -4.02 -21.58 -3.28
N ILE A 195 -3.22 -22.55 -2.81
CA ILE A 195 -2.44 -23.46 -3.63
C ILE A 195 -3.01 -24.87 -3.42
N ASN A 196 -3.51 -25.48 -4.49
CA ASN A 196 -4.09 -26.82 -4.49
C ASN A 196 -3.34 -27.74 -5.45
N SER A 197 -3.14 -29.00 -5.06
CA SER A 197 -2.55 -30.01 -5.94
C SER A 197 -3.63 -30.60 -6.86
N THR A 198 -3.32 -30.69 -8.15
CA THR A 198 -4.20 -31.31 -9.16
C THR A 198 -3.95 -32.81 -9.24
N LYS A 199 -4.93 -33.56 -9.76
CA LYS A 199 -4.82 -35.01 -10.01
C LYS A 199 -3.65 -35.42 -10.92
N LYS A 200 -3.09 -34.47 -11.69
CA LYS A 200 -1.95 -34.66 -12.60
C LYS A 200 -0.61 -34.18 -12.02
N GLY A 201 -0.53 -33.95 -10.70
CA GLY A 201 0.71 -33.55 -10.01
C GLY A 201 1.14 -32.10 -10.24
N LYS A 202 0.31 -31.27 -10.89
CA LYS A 202 0.52 -29.81 -11.04
C LYS A 202 -0.12 -29.04 -9.90
N PHE A 203 0.23 -27.77 -9.73
CA PHE A 203 -0.33 -26.87 -8.72
C PHE A 203 -1.34 -25.91 -9.36
N ALA A 204 -2.59 -25.97 -8.92
CA ALA A 204 -3.59 -24.94 -9.18
C ALA A 204 -3.44 -23.83 -8.15
N VAL A 205 -3.09 -22.63 -8.61
CA VAL A 205 -2.78 -21.49 -7.74
C VAL A 205 -3.75 -20.36 -8.03
N GLU A 206 -4.37 -19.84 -6.98
CA GLU A 206 -5.12 -18.60 -7.03
C GLU A 206 -4.15 -17.41 -6.92
N LEU A 207 -4.32 -16.45 -7.83
CA LEU A 207 -3.49 -15.26 -7.92
C LEU A 207 -4.39 -14.03 -7.84
N ILE A 208 -4.05 -13.12 -6.93
CA ILE A 208 -4.75 -11.88 -6.69
C ILE A 208 -3.83 -10.74 -7.13
N ARG A 209 -4.09 -10.18 -8.31
CA ARG A 209 -3.32 -9.06 -8.84
C ARG A 209 -3.91 -7.75 -8.36
N TYR A 210 -3.07 -6.88 -7.80
CA TYR A 210 -3.41 -5.50 -7.49
C TYR A 210 -3.27 -4.69 -8.80
N LEU A 211 -4.37 -4.07 -9.25
CA LEU A 211 -4.44 -3.22 -10.44
C LEU A 211 -4.15 -1.77 -10.10
#